data_AF-A0A382S9D2-F1
#
_entry.id   AF-A0A382S9D2-F1
#
_cell.length_a   1.000
_cell.length_b   1.000
_cell.length_c   1.000
_cell.angle_alpha   90.00
_cell.angle_beta   90.00
_cell.angle_gamma   90.00
#
_symmetry.space_group_name_H-M   'P 1'
#
loop_
_entity.id
_entity.type
_entity.pdbx_description
1 polymer ?
#
loop_
_entity_poly.entity_id
_entity_poly.type
_entity_poly.pdbx_seq_one_letter_code
_entity_poly.pdbx_strand_id
1 'polypeptide(L)'
;VAIFFWYTNFDGPLTRNEADAYIAQIRERGADPERLAALARFLYDDDGDDFVMVNLIDMRKHDSAEGGETPSQLLDRYMEYMWPSLFLRACHPVFFSQGRYEALD
;
A
#
# COMPACT_ATOMS: atom_id res chain seq x y z
N VAL A 1 -21.49 5.94 -15.12
CA VAL A 1 -20.65 6.95 -15.80
C VAL A 1 -19.56 7.48 -14.86
N ALA A 2 -19.89 8.06 -13.71
CA ALA A 2 -18.87 8.57 -12.77
C ALA A 2 -17.82 7.52 -12.32
N ILE A 3 -18.25 6.30 -11.98
CA ILE A 3 -17.33 5.21 -11.58
C ILE A 3 -16.36 4.83 -12.70
N PHE A 4 -16.80 4.86 -13.96
CA PHE A 4 -15.94 4.52 -15.09
C PHE A 4 -14.79 5.52 -15.23
N PHE A 5 -15.08 6.82 -15.18
CA PHE A 5 -14.04 7.85 -15.25
C PHE A 5 -13.12 7.87 -14.03
N TRP A 6 -13.65 7.49 -12.87
CA TRP A 6 -12.86 7.39 -11.65
C TRP A 6 -11.89 6.20 -11.69
N TYR A 7 -12.31 5.08 -12.28
CA TYR A 7 -11.58 3.81 -12.24
C TYR A 7 -10.71 3.53 -13.49
N THR A 8 -10.95 4.23 -14.60
CA THR A 8 -10.22 4.00 -15.85
C THR A 8 -8.91 4.79 -15.85
N ASN A 9 -7.78 4.11 -16.03
CA ASN A 9 -6.49 4.76 -16.28
C ASN A 9 -6.45 5.32 -17.72
N PHE A 10 -6.21 6.63 -17.86
CA PHE A 10 -6.05 7.30 -19.15
C PHE A 10 -4.58 7.68 -19.46
N ASP A 11 -3.69 7.61 -18.47
CA ASP A 11 -2.30 8.10 -18.58
C ASP A 11 -1.31 7.00 -19.04
N GLY A 12 -1.72 5.73 -19.01
CA GLY A 12 -0.91 4.60 -19.48
C GLY A 12 0.19 4.20 -18.47
N PRO A 13 1.18 3.38 -18.90
CA PRO A 13 2.27 2.93 -18.04
C PRO A 13 3.26 4.05 -17.71
N LEU A 14 3.91 3.88 -16.56
CA LEU A 14 4.93 4.76 -16.04
C LEU A 14 6.12 4.88 -16.99
N THR A 15 6.56 6.11 -17.26
CA THR A 15 7.77 6.33 -18.04
C THR A 15 9.02 6.02 -17.21
N ARG A 16 10.13 5.66 -17.87
CA ARG A 16 11.40 5.43 -17.18
C ARG A 16 11.85 6.62 -16.33
N ASN A 17 11.63 7.84 -16.83
CA ASN A 17 12.02 9.05 -16.10
C ASN A 17 11.23 9.24 -14.81
N GLU A 18 9.94 8.91 -14.81
CA GLU A 18 9.11 8.97 -13.61
C GLU A 18 9.48 7.86 -12.61
N ALA A 19 9.72 6.64 -13.11
CA ALA A 19 10.22 5.54 -12.29
C ALA A 19 11.55 5.91 -11.60
N ASP A 20 12.51 6.45 -12.36
CA ASP A 20 13.80 6.89 -11.84
C ASP A 20 13.64 8.00 -10.77
N ALA A 21 12.73 8.94 -11.00
CA ALA A 21 12.43 10.00 -10.04
C ALA A 21 11.86 9.44 -8.72
N TYR A 22 10.94 8.47 -8.78
CA TYR A 22 10.39 7.83 -7.58
C TYR A 22 11.45 7.02 -6.84
N ILE A 23 12.25 6.23 -7.55
CA ILE A 23 13.35 5.44 -6.95
C ILE A 23 14.33 6.37 -6.22
N ALA A 24 14.69 7.51 -6.83
CA ALA A 24 15.57 8.49 -6.20
C ALA A 24 15.00 9.04 -4.89
N GLN A 25 13.73 9.46 -4.88
CA GLN A 25 13.06 9.98 -3.68
C GLN A 25 12.99 8.94 -2.55
N ILE A 26 12.78 7.67 -2.89
CA ILE A 26 12.67 6.58 -1.90
C ILE A 26 14.04 6.21 -1.35
N ARG A 27 15.07 6.21 -2.20
CA ARG A 27 16.47 6.02 -1.78
C ARG A 27 16.91 7.10 -0.78
N GLU A 28 16.55 8.36 -1.02
CA GLU A 28 16.87 9.47 -0.12
C GLU A 28 16.25 9.31 1.28
N ARG A 29 15.12 8.62 1.38
CA ARG A 29 14.44 8.31 2.65
C ARG A 29 15.06 7.13 3.41
N GLY A 30 16.13 6.53 2.91
CA GLY A 30 16.85 5.44 3.57
C GLY A 30 16.20 4.08 3.41
N ALA A 31 15.64 3.77 2.22
CA ALA A 31 15.10 2.45 1.93
C ALA A 31 16.21 1.37 1.89
N ASP A 32 15.86 0.18 2.36
CA ASP A 32 16.70 -1.01 2.25
C ASP A 32 17.04 -1.33 0.77
N PRO A 33 18.31 -1.60 0.41
CA PRO A 33 18.71 -1.78 -0.99
C PRO A 33 18.00 -2.93 -1.72
N GLU A 34 17.70 -4.03 -1.02
CA GLU A 34 17.02 -5.18 -1.61
C GLU A 34 15.55 -4.84 -1.92
N ARG A 35 14.86 -4.19 -0.97
CA ARG A 35 13.51 -3.67 -1.19
C ARG A 35 13.48 -2.61 -2.29
N LEU A 36 14.49 -1.75 -2.36
CA LEU A 36 14.60 -0.74 -3.39
C LEU A 36 14.76 -1.37 -4.79
N ALA A 37 15.55 -2.45 -4.90
CA ALA A 37 15.69 -3.19 -6.16
C ALA A 37 14.39 -3.88 -6.58
N ALA A 38 13.66 -4.47 -5.64
CA ALA A 38 12.35 -5.06 -5.90
C ALA A 38 11.33 -4.00 -6.36
N LEU A 39 11.31 -2.84 -5.70
CA LEU A 39 10.45 -1.72 -6.09
C LEU A 39 10.83 -1.15 -7.46
N ALA A 40 12.13 -1.00 -7.74
CA ALA A 40 12.60 -0.52 -9.03
C ALA A 40 12.13 -1.44 -10.16
N ARG A 41 12.25 -2.75 -9.97
CA ARG A 41 11.73 -3.72 -10.92
C ARG A 41 10.22 -3.58 -11.11
N PHE A 42 9.45 -3.47 -10.02
CA PHE A 42 8.01 -3.27 -10.09
C PHE A 42 7.64 -2.01 -10.90
N LEU A 43 8.32 -0.88 -10.68
CA LEU A 43 8.07 0.36 -11.42
C LEU A 43 8.51 0.30 -12.88
N TYR A 44 9.55 -0.48 -13.21
CA TYR A 44 10.03 -0.62 -14.59
C TYR A 44 9.23 -1.63 -15.42
N ASP A 45 8.62 -2.62 -14.76
CA ASP A 45 7.78 -3.65 -15.38
C ASP A 45 6.30 -3.20 -15.45
N ASP A 46 6.01 -1.92 -15.16
CA ASP A 46 4.67 -1.34 -15.20
C ASP A 46 4.06 -1.41 -16.62
N ASP A 47 2.90 -2.04 -16.72
CA ASP A 47 2.12 -2.20 -17.94
C ASP A 47 0.94 -1.20 -18.03
N GLY A 48 0.72 -0.42 -16.97
CA GLY A 48 -0.34 0.58 -16.87
C GLY A 48 -1.70 0.00 -16.48
N ASP A 49 -1.78 -1.31 -16.25
CA ASP A 49 -2.99 -2.00 -15.80
C ASP A 49 -3.10 -2.02 -14.25
N ASP A 50 -4.28 -2.42 -13.77
CA ASP A 50 -4.55 -2.56 -12.33
C ASP A 50 -3.75 -3.74 -11.74
N PHE A 51 -3.19 -3.54 -10.53
CA PHE A 51 -2.58 -4.61 -9.75
C PHE A 51 -3.23 -4.75 -8.37
N VAL A 52 -3.07 -5.94 -7.78
CA VAL A 52 -3.60 -6.23 -6.43
C VAL A 52 -2.46 -6.16 -5.42
N MET A 53 -2.60 -5.26 -4.43
CA MET A 53 -1.73 -5.21 -3.26
C MET A 53 -2.27 -6.15 -2.18
N VAL A 54 -1.43 -7.09 -1.73
CA VAL A 54 -1.75 -8.00 -0.63
C VAL A 54 -1.04 -7.53 0.64
N ASN A 55 -1.82 -7.09 1.62
CA ASN A 55 -1.32 -6.71 2.94
C ASN A 55 -1.60 -7.83 3.95
N LEU A 56 -0.53 -8.48 4.44
CA LEU A 56 -0.59 -9.44 5.54
C LEU A 56 -0.15 -8.74 6.81
N ILE A 57 -1.10 -8.39 7.67
CA ILE A 57 -0.87 -7.61 8.89
C ILE A 57 -0.96 -8.53 10.10
N ASP A 58 0.16 -8.71 10.78
CA ASP A 58 0.21 -9.31 12.11
C ASP A 58 -0.04 -8.22 13.17
N MET A 59 -1.15 -8.36 13.89
CA MET A 59 -1.60 -7.39 14.88
C MET A 59 -0.97 -7.73 16.23
N ARG A 60 -0.45 -6.71 16.94
CA ARG A 60 0.02 -6.91 18.32
C ARG A 60 -1.09 -7.50 19.17
N LYS A 61 -0.74 -8.39 20.10
CA LYS A 61 -1.67 -9.04 21.03
C LYS A 61 -2.08 -8.17 22.21
N HIS A 62 -1.26 -7.16 22.52
CA HIS A 62 -1.43 -6.29 23.69
C HIS A 62 -1.41 -4.83 23.28
N ASP A 63 -2.06 -4.00 24.10
CA ASP A 63 -2.12 -2.56 23.92
C ASP A 63 -0.74 -1.92 23.99
N SER A 64 -0.59 -0.81 23.26
CA SER A 64 0.65 -0.04 23.27
C SER A 64 0.65 0.85 24.53
N ALA A 65 1.09 0.27 25.65
CA ALA A 65 1.12 0.83 27.01
C ALA A 65 -0.22 0.90 27.76
N GLU A 66 -0.17 0.88 29.10
CA GLU A 66 -1.36 0.98 29.96
C GLU A 66 -2.12 2.29 29.68
N GLY A 67 -3.39 2.15 29.27
CA GLY A 67 -4.26 3.28 28.90
C GLY A 67 -4.09 3.78 27.46
N GLY A 68 -3.28 3.10 26.64
CA GLY A 68 -3.15 3.37 25.21
C GLY A 68 -4.29 2.80 24.36
N GLU A 69 -4.32 3.18 23.08
CA GLU A 69 -5.24 2.61 22.10
C GLU A 69 -4.94 1.12 21.88
N THR A 70 -6.01 0.34 21.67
CA THR A 70 -5.86 -1.06 21.27
C THR A 70 -5.21 -1.14 19.89
N PRO A 71 -4.54 -2.27 19.55
CA PRO A 71 -3.96 -2.46 18.22
C PRO A 71 -4.94 -2.21 17.08
N SER A 72 -6.23 -2.58 17.24
CA SER A 72 -7.28 -2.31 16.26
C SER A 72 -7.58 -0.81 16.14
N GLN A 73 -7.69 -0.08 17.26
CA GLN A 73 -7.91 1.37 17.25
C GLN A 73 -6.75 2.13 16.59
N LEU A 74 -5.52 1.66 16.80
CA LEU A 74 -4.34 2.22 16.12
C LEU A 74 -4.41 2.02 14.61
N LEU A 75 -4.80 0.83 14.15
CA LEU A 75 -5.00 0.56 12.73
C LEU A 75 -6.14 1.43 12.16
N ASP A 76 -7.26 1.53 12.86
CA ASP A 76 -8.40 2.34 12.43
C ASP A 76 -7.99 3.80 12.22
N ARG A 77 -7.28 4.41 13.18
CA ARG A 77 -6.78 5.79 13.05
C ARG A 77 -5.81 5.94 11.89
N TYR A 78 -4.94 4.97 11.66
CA TYR A 78 -4.05 4.99 10.49
C TYR A 78 -4.86 4.96 9.19
N MET A 79 -5.91 4.13 9.14
CA MET A 79 -6.77 4.00 7.98
C MET A 79 -7.65 5.23 7.73
N GLU A 80 -8.00 6.02 8.75
CA GLU A 80 -8.75 7.29 8.58
C GLU A 80 -8.07 8.26 7.59
N TYR A 81 -6.73 8.31 7.61
CA TYR A 81 -5.97 9.14 6.67
C TYR A 81 -5.67 8.41 5.35
N MET A 82 -5.53 7.08 5.41
CA MET A 82 -5.21 6.28 4.23
C MET A 82 -6.41 6.18 3.27
N TRP A 83 -7.62 5.95 3.78
CA TRP A 83 -8.81 5.73 2.95
C TRP A 83 -9.06 6.85 1.95
N PRO A 84 -9.09 8.14 2.34
CA PRO A 84 -9.28 9.22 1.39
C PRO A 84 -8.20 9.26 0.31
N SER A 85 -6.96 8.97 0.68
CA SER A 85 -5.80 9.01 -0.23
C SER A 85 -5.85 7.91 -1.28
N LEU A 86 -6.35 6.72 -0.89
CA LEU A 86 -6.59 5.57 -1.77
C LEU A 86 -7.77 5.82 -2.69
N PHE A 87 -8.93 6.20 -2.15
CA PHE A 87 -10.13 6.42 -2.96
C PHE A 87 -9.95 7.57 -3.96
N LEU A 88 -9.15 8.60 -3.65
CA LEU A 88 -8.85 9.66 -4.61
C LEU A 88 -8.11 9.15 -5.87
N ARG A 89 -7.44 7.99 -5.76
CA ARG A 89 -6.62 7.37 -6.82
C ARG A 89 -7.22 6.05 -7.32
N ALA A 90 -8.53 5.86 -7.17
CA ALA A 90 -9.22 4.63 -7.55
C ALA A 90 -8.80 3.35 -6.79
N CYS A 91 -7.99 3.46 -5.74
CA CYS A 91 -7.59 2.30 -4.94
C CYS A 91 -8.68 1.96 -3.93
N HIS A 92 -9.14 0.71 -3.94
CA HIS A 92 -10.14 0.22 -3.00
C HIS A 92 -9.82 -1.21 -2.55
N PRO A 93 -10.24 -1.61 -1.34
CA PRO A 93 -10.02 -2.96 -0.88
C PRO A 93 -10.93 -3.92 -1.63
N VAL A 94 -10.37 -5.01 -2.14
CA VAL A 94 -11.12 -6.04 -2.88
C VAL A 94 -11.56 -7.17 -1.95
N PHE A 95 -10.77 -7.47 -0.92
CA PHE A 95 -11.03 -8.56 0.01
C PHE A 95 -10.47 -8.25 1.40
N PHE A 96 -11.23 -8.64 2.43
CA PHE A 96 -10.79 -8.64 3.82
C PHE A 96 -11.07 -9.99 4.45
N SER A 97 -10.12 -10.48 5.24
CA SER A 97 -10.31 -11.67 6.05
C SER A 97 -9.49 -11.59 7.32
N GLN A 98 -10.05 -12.14 8.41
CA GLN A 98 -9.28 -12.41 9.62
C GLN A 98 -8.60 -13.76 9.43
N GLY A 99 -7.32 -13.75 9.10
CA GLY A 99 -6.53 -14.96 9.00
C GLY A 99 -6.34 -15.56 10.39
N ARG A 100 -6.63 -16.86 10.54
CA ARG A 100 -6.24 -17.64 11.73
C ARG A 100 -4.88 -18.27 11.45
N TYR A 101 -3.82 -17.67 11.97
CA TYR A 101 -2.45 -18.10 11.73
C TYR A 101 -1.86 -18.89 12.92
N GLU A 102 -2.66 -19.76 13.56
CA GLU A 102 -2.23 -20.61 14.69
C GLU A 102 -0.99 -21.48 14.39
N ALA A 103 -0.54 -21.56 13.13
CA ALA A 103 0.66 -22.29 12.70
C ALA A 103 1.92 -21.43 12.47
N LEU A 104 1.82 -20.09 12.57
CA LEU A 104 2.97 -19.17 12.39
C LEU A 104 3.55 -18.66 13.72
N ASP A 105 2.88 -18.94 14.84
CA ASP A 105 3.30 -18.65 16.22
C ASP A 105 4.02 -19.85 16.87
#